data_AF-A0A957MV35-F1
#
_entry.id   AF-A0A957MV35-F1
#
_cell.length_a   1.000
_cell.length_b   1.000
_cell.length_c   1.000
_cell.angle_alpha   90.00
_cell.angle_beta   90.00
_cell.angle_gamma   90.00
#
_symmetry.space_group_name_H-M   'P 1'
#
loop_
_entity.id
_entity.type
_entity.pdbx_description
1 polymer ?
#
loop_
_entity_poly.entity_id
_entity_poly.type
_entity_poly.pdbx_seq_one_letter_code
_entity_poly.pdbx_strand_id
1 'polypeptide(L)' 'AEAGPGGPEGPPPFEMVAFWSPMSAGQRALVTFDLPPGEYTVLCFLPDLNGDMSPHLAHGMVRTLTVE' A
#
# COMPACT_ATOMS: atom_id res chain seq x y z
N ALA A 1 1.85 -16.50 0.93
CA ALA A 1 0.59 -16.38 0.18
C ALA A 1 0.92 -16.82 -1.22
N GLU A 2 0.32 -17.93 -1.67
CA GLU A 2 0.58 -18.49 -2.99
C GLU A 2 -0.05 -17.56 -4.04
N ALA A 3 0.76 -17.05 -4.96
CA ALA A 3 0.29 -16.21 -6.06
C ALA A 3 -0.62 -17.06 -6.98
N GLY A 4 -1.80 -16.54 -7.31
CA GLY A 4 -2.65 -17.12 -8.35
C GLY A 4 -1.95 -17.13 -9.72
N PRO A 5 -2.48 -17.89 -10.70
CA PRO A 5 -1.83 -18.05 -12.00
C PRO A 5 -1.74 -16.68 -12.70
N GLY A 6 -0.51 -16.21 -12.94
CA GLY A 6 -0.22 -14.95 -13.64
C GLY A 6 0.45 -13.85 -12.81
N GLY A 7 0.77 -14.09 -11.53
CA GLY A 7 1.61 -13.18 -10.75
C GLY A 7 3.06 -13.15 -11.24
N PRO A 8 3.81 -12.05 -11.05
CA PRO A 8 5.25 -12.04 -11.33
C PRO A 8 5.95 -13.17 -10.56
N GLU A 9 6.84 -13.89 -11.24
CA GLU A 9 7.63 -14.96 -10.63
C GLU A 9 8.67 -14.40 -9.67
N GLY A 10 8.73 -14.98 -8.47
CA GLY A 10 9.67 -14.59 -7.42
C GLY A 10 9.06 -13.67 -6.35
N PRO A 11 9.80 -13.39 -5.27
CA PRO A 11 9.37 -12.42 -4.27
C PRO A 11 9.16 -11.05 -4.93
N PRO A 12 8.23 -10.22 -4.42
CA PRO A 12 8.06 -8.87 -4.92
C PRO A 12 9.40 -8.13 -4.94
N PRO A 13 9.65 -7.23 -5.92
CA PRO A 13 10.90 -6.45 -5.97
C PRO A 13 10.95 -5.35 -4.89
N PHE A 14 10.16 -5.48 -3.83
CA PHE A 14 10.01 -4.55 -2.73
C PHE A 14 9.79 -5.31 -1.42
N GLU A 15 10.21 -4.69 -0.33
CA GLU A 15 9.93 -5.15 1.03
C GLU A 15 8.77 -4.35 1.63
N MET A 16 7.82 -5.04 2.26
CA MET A 16 6.77 -4.37 3.04
C MET A 16 7.27 -4.12 4.45
N VAL A 17 7.68 -2.88 4.72
CA VAL A 17 8.27 -2.48 6.01
C VAL A 17 7.27 -1.87 7.00
N ALA A 18 6.10 -1.47 6.52
CA ALA A 18 5.06 -0.84 7.33
C ALA A 18 3.67 -1.18 6.77
N PHE A 19 2.67 -1.20 7.66
CA PHE A 19 1.26 -1.41 7.31
C PHE A 19 0.37 -0.53 8.18
N TRP A 20 -0.70 -0.01 7.57
CA TRP A 20 -1.78 0.67 8.25
C TRP A 20 -3.13 0.08 7.83
N SER A 21 -4.00 -0.16 8.81
CA SER A 21 -5.32 -0.76 8.59
C SER A 21 -6.28 0.17 7.83
N PRO A 22 -7.23 -0.37 7.05
CA PRO A 22 -8.31 0.41 6.45
C PRO A 22 -9.11 1.22 7.48
N MET A 23 -9.67 2.34 7.05
CA MET A 23 -10.51 3.20 7.88
C MET A 23 -11.82 3.55 7.17
N SER A 24 -12.90 3.64 7.93
CA SER A 24 -14.20 4.11 7.42
C SER A 24 -14.16 5.59 7.04
N ALA A 25 -15.07 6.01 6.15
CA ALA A 25 -15.20 7.40 5.74
C ALA A 25 -15.39 8.35 6.94
N GLY A 26 -14.70 9.50 6.91
CA GLY A 26 -14.76 10.52 7.96
C GLY A 26 -13.89 10.25 9.20
N GLN A 27 -13.26 9.08 9.30
CA GLN A 27 -12.33 8.78 10.39
C GLN A 27 -10.97 9.45 10.17
N ARG A 28 -10.27 9.70 11.28
CA ARG A 28 -8.89 10.21 11.29
C ARG A 28 -8.06 9.35 12.23
N ALA A 29 -6.83 9.08 11.84
CA ALA A 29 -5.86 8.41 12.69
C ALA A 29 -4.49 9.06 12.54
N LEU A 30 -3.68 8.91 13.57
CA LEU A 30 -2.27 9.25 13.56
C LEU A 30 -1.48 7.95 13.71
N VAL A 31 -0.47 7.79 12.86
CA VAL A 31 0.45 6.66 12.90
C VAL A 31 1.87 7.18 12.85
N THR A 32 2.74 6.56 13.63
CA THR A 32 4.18 6.83 13.66
C THR A 32 4.89 5.54 13.30
N PHE A 33 5.74 5.59 12.28
CA PHE A 33 6.64 4.49 11.90
C PHE A 33 8.07 4.97 12.10
N ASP A 34 8.91 4.11 12.67
CA ASP A 34 10.36 4.31 12.76
C ASP A 34 10.98 3.67 11.52
N LEU A 35 11.36 4.49 10.54
CA LEU A 35 11.91 4.07 9.26
C LEU A 35 13.36 4.53 9.17
N PRO A 36 14.31 3.68 8.74
CA PRO A 36 15.66 4.13 8.44
C PRO A 36 15.67 5.10 7.24
N PRO A 37 16.77 5.84 7.02
CA PRO A 37 16.92 6.66 5.82
C PRO A 37 16.75 5.84 4.54
N GLY A 38 15.97 6.36 3.58
CA GLY A 38 15.64 5.65 2.35
C GLY A 38 14.44 6.23 1.60
N GLU A 39 14.16 5.65 0.43
CA GLU A 39 12.99 5.96 -0.39
C GLU A 39 11.90 4.90 -0.16
N TYR A 40 10.68 5.37 0.15
CA TYR A 40 9.54 4.52 0.44
C TYR A 40 8.36 4.91 -0.45
N THR A 41 7.64 3.90 -0.95
CA THR A 41 6.37 4.11 -1.65
C THR A 41 5.23 3.53 -0.82
N VAL A 42 4.28 4.40 -0.49
CA VAL A 42 3.02 4.06 0.19
C VAL A 42 1.99 3.68 -0.87
N LEU A 43 1.44 2.48 -0.74
CA LEU A 43 0.49 1.89 -1.69
C LEU A 43 -0.78 1.45 -0.95
N CYS A 44 -1.94 1.66 -1.56
CA CYS A 44 -3.21 1.15 -1.04
C CYS A 44 -3.79 0.09 -1.99
N PHE A 45 -3.79 -1.17 -1.54
CA PHE A 45 -4.34 -2.31 -2.28
C PHE A 45 -5.80 -2.61 -1.95
N LEU A 46 -6.44 -1.82 -1.09
CA LEU A 46 -7.86 -2.00 -0.80
C LEU A 46 -8.66 -1.80 -2.09
N PRO A 47 -9.56 -2.73 -2.47
CA PRO A 47 -10.40 -2.55 -3.64
C PRO A 47 -11.40 -1.42 -3.41
N ASP A 48 -11.74 -0.71 -4.49
CA ASP A 48 -12.88 0.20 -4.49
C ASP A 48 -14.18 -0.61 -4.43
N LEU A 49 -14.63 -0.88 -3.20
CA LEU A 49 -15.85 -1.63 -2.90
C LEU A 49 -17.13 -0.90 -3.34
N ASN A 50 -17.02 0.38 -3.72
CA ASN A 50 -18.14 1.21 -4.16
C ASN A 50 -18.11 1.49 -5.67
N GLY A 51 -17.11 0.96 -6.39
CA GLY A 51 -16.90 1.22 -7.81
C GLY A 51 -16.44 0.00 -8.58
N ASP A 52 -15.30 0.12 -9.26
CA ASP A 52 -14.85 -0.84 -10.28
C ASP A 52 -14.11 -2.07 -9.72
N MET A 53 -14.06 -2.22 -8.39
CA MET A 53 -13.30 -3.26 -7.67
C MET A 53 -11.79 -3.24 -7.90
N SER A 54 -11.25 -2.27 -8.65
CA SER A 54 -9.82 -2.12 -8.80
C SER A 54 -9.20 -1.56 -7.51
N PRO A 55 -7.92 -1.89 -7.21
CA PRO A 55 -7.27 -1.41 -5.99
C PRO A 55 -7.16 0.12 -6.02
N HIS A 56 -7.27 0.78 -4.87
CA HIS A 56 -7.17 2.25 -4.78
C HIS A 56 -5.88 2.83 -5.38
N LEU A 57 -4.78 2.08 -5.45
CA LEU A 57 -3.57 2.50 -6.17
C LEU A 57 -3.81 2.71 -7.69
N ALA A 58 -4.71 1.94 -8.32
CA ALA A 58 -5.12 2.12 -9.71
C ALA A 58 -5.88 3.45 -9.91
N HIS A 59 -6.53 3.92 -8.85
CA HIS A 59 -7.18 5.23 -8.75
C HIS A 59 -6.22 6.35 -8.30
N GLY A 60 -4.93 6.06 -8.18
CA GLY A 60 -3.90 7.05 -7.84
C GLY A 60 -3.59 7.21 -6.36
N MET A 61 -4.08 6.32 -5.48
CA MET A 61 -3.71 6.31 -4.06
C MET A 61 -2.30 5.72 -3.85
N VAL A 62 -1.31 6.45 -4.35
CA VAL A 62 0.12 6.16 -4.28
C VAL A 62 0.88 7.40 -3.85
N ARG A 63 1.88 7.24 -2.98
CA ARG A 63 2.74 8.35 -2.57
C ARG A 63 4.15 7.87 -2.28
N THR A 64 5.14 8.56 -2.83
CA THR A 64 6.55 8.35 -2.49
C THR A 64 6.98 9.38 -1.44
N LEU A 65 7.80 8.94 -0.49
CA LEU A 65 8.45 9.79 0.51
C LEU A 65 9.90 9.35 0.71
N THR A 66 10.74 10.32 1.07
CA THR A 66 12.13 10.08 1.45
C THR A 66 12.28 10.35 2.94
N VAL A 67 12.94 9.43 3.63
CA VAL A 67 13.44 9.63 5.00
C VAL A 67 14.94 9.93 4.88
N GLU A 68 15.39 11.02 5.50
CA GLU A 68 16.79 11.46 5.50
C GLU A 68 17.57 10.94 6.72
#